data_AF-D8LMA2-F1
#
_entry.id   AF-D8LMA2-F1
#
_cell.length_a   1.000
_cell.length_b   1.000
_cell.length_c   1.000
_cell.angle_alpha   90.00
_cell.angle_beta   90.00
_cell.angle_gamma   90.00
#
_symmetry.space_group_name_H-M   'P 1'
#
loop_
_entity.id
_entity.type
_entity.pdbx_description
1 polymer ?
#
loop_
_entity_poly.entity_id
_entity_poly.type
_entity_poly.pdbx_seq_one_letter_code
_entity_poly.pdbx_strand_id
1 'polypeptide(L)'
;MSSFNVNVEEAAYLKLMLHAAKYPWAAVNGFLLGEEGLTGQVSVKDAVPLFHTSTLAPLLETSAVMVDAHAARSGLCIVGFYQANQCLDDNAPGALATEVMNKIDSTHAGPSVLVVISNKRLETAGDSAVSAYGRDSNNSFRKHVEVEVAAEAVKAFESALADKTEGRLVDMDEHLDDVQKDWRNPGIASA
;
A
#
# COMPACT_ATOMS: atom_id res chain seq x y z
N MET A 1 -17.10 11.18 -16.34
CA MET A 1 -16.53 10.30 -15.30
C MET A 1 -15.04 10.56 -15.31
N SER A 2 -14.52 11.26 -14.32
CA SER A 2 -13.07 11.45 -14.16
C SER A 2 -12.47 10.12 -13.71
N SER A 3 -12.16 9.25 -14.66
CA SER A 3 -11.32 8.09 -14.40
C SER A 3 -9.92 8.63 -14.13
N PHE A 4 -9.44 8.54 -12.90
CA PHE A 4 -8.02 8.78 -12.61
C PHE A 4 -7.28 7.44 -12.75
N ASN A 5 -6.12 7.46 -13.38
CA ASN A 5 -5.29 6.28 -13.59
C ASN A 5 -4.39 6.06 -12.36
N VAL A 6 -4.24 4.81 -11.93
CA VAL A 6 -3.35 4.45 -10.81
C VAL A 6 -2.23 3.59 -11.36
N ASN A 7 -1.01 4.13 -11.30
CA ASN A 7 0.21 3.41 -11.63
C ASN A 7 0.92 3.04 -10.32
N VAL A 8 1.21 1.76 -10.13
CA VAL A 8 2.00 1.28 -8.98
C VAL A 8 3.37 0.82 -9.48
N GLU A 9 4.40 1.53 -9.06
CA GLU A 9 5.79 1.21 -9.39
C GLU A 9 6.27 -0.05 -8.68
N GLU A 10 7.37 -0.63 -9.19
CA GLU A 10 7.92 -1.91 -8.72
C GLU A 10 8.18 -1.93 -7.21
N ALA A 11 8.78 -0.86 -6.66
CA ALA A 11 9.10 -0.80 -5.24
C ALA A 11 7.86 -0.88 -4.33
N ALA A 12 6.83 -0.11 -4.68
CA ALA A 12 5.55 -0.15 -3.99
C ALA A 12 4.89 -1.54 -4.11
N TYR A 13 4.84 -2.08 -5.33
CA TYR A 13 4.23 -3.38 -5.60
C TYR A 13 4.91 -4.51 -4.84
N LEU A 14 6.24 -4.54 -4.81
CA LEU A 14 7.01 -5.52 -4.04
C LEU A 14 6.69 -5.44 -2.56
N LYS A 15 6.78 -4.24 -1.95
CA LYS A 15 6.57 -4.09 -0.50
C LYS A 15 5.15 -4.43 -0.08
N LEU A 16 4.12 -4.01 -0.82
CA LEU A 16 2.72 -4.32 -0.47
C LEU A 16 2.41 -5.81 -0.62
N MET A 17 2.89 -6.45 -1.69
CA MET A 17 2.62 -7.88 -1.95
C MET A 17 3.42 -8.78 -1.01
N LEU A 18 4.69 -8.46 -0.73
CA LEU A 18 5.51 -9.18 0.24
C LEU A 18 4.96 -9.04 1.66
N HIS A 19 4.36 -7.91 2.02
CA HIS A 19 3.72 -7.75 3.32
C HIS A 19 2.55 -8.71 3.50
N ALA A 20 1.67 -8.78 2.50
CA ALA A 20 0.56 -9.72 2.49
C ALA A 20 1.05 -11.19 2.47
N ALA A 21 2.12 -11.49 1.73
CA ALA A 21 2.72 -12.82 1.68
C ALA A 21 3.42 -13.23 2.99
N LYS A 22 3.98 -12.26 3.75
CA LYS A 22 4.61 -12.51 5.05
C LYS A 22 3.58 -12.93 6.12
N TYR A 23 2.37 -12.36 6.06
CA TYR A 23 1.30 -12.59 7.04
C TYR A 23 -0.01 -13.06 6.38
N PRO A 24 -0.04 -14.22 5.71
CA PRO A 24 -1.20 -14.67 4.93
C PRO A 24 -2.44 -14.99 5.79
N TRP A 25 -2.27 -15.13 7.11
CA TRP A 25 -3.35 -15.40 8.07
C TRP A 25 -3.93 -14.14 8.72
N ALA A 26 -3.39 -12.95 8.40
CA ALA A 26 -3.74 -11.70 9.05
C ALA A 26 -4.25 -10.66 8.04
N ALA A 27 -4.98 -9.67 8.55
CA ALA A 27 -5.19 -8.45 7.79
C ALA A 27 -3.90 -7.63 7.86
N VAL A 28 -3.46 -7.12 6.71
CA VAL A 28 -2.30 -6.23 6.64
C VAL A 28 -2.68 -4.89 6.04
N ASN A 29 -1.95 -3.85 6.39
CA ASN A 29 -2.17 -2.54 5.80
C ASN A 29 -0.89 -1.68 5.75
N GLY A 30 -0.97 -0.57 5.02
CA GLY A 30 0.08 0.42 5.06
C GLY A 30 -0.15 1.65 4.20
N PHE A 31 0.79 2.60 4.28
CA PHE A 31 0.72 3.83 3.49
C PHE A 31 1.33 3.66 2.10
N LEU A 32 0.78 4.39 1.14
CA LEU A 32 1.29 4.50 -0.23
C LEU A 32 1.93 5.88 -0.41
N LEU A 33 3.15 5.89 -0.94
CA LEU A 33 3.94 7.09 -1.16
C LEU A 33 4.02 7.40 -2.64
N GLY A 34 3.91 8.68 -2.98
CA GLY A 34 3.96 9.15 -4.35
C GLY A 34 4.36 10.61 -4.41
N GLU A 35 4.46 11.12 -5.63
CA GLU A 35 4.60 12.55 -5.84
C GLU A 35 3.23 13.24 -5.70
N GLU A 36 3.26 14.51 -5.31
CA GLU A 36 2.07 15.33 -5.31
C GLU A 36 1.60 15.55 -6.76
N GLY A 37 0.61 14.76 -7.17
CA GLY A 37 0.12 14.71 -8.55
C GLY A 37 -0.82 15.86 -8.88
N LEU A 38 -0.75 16.34 -10.13
CA LEU A 38 -1.81 17.13 -10.75
C LEU A 38 -2.93 16.22 -11.28
N THR A 39 -4.12 16.80 -11.40
CA THR A 39 -5.40 16.13 -11.67
C THR A 39 -5.34 14.97 -12.69
N GLY A 40 -5.76 13.78 -12.27
CA GLY A 40 -6.10 12.67 -13.18
C GLY A 40 -5.19 11.44 -13.13
N GLN A 41 -4.09 11.45 -12.37
CA GLN A 41 -3.24 10.27 -12.19
C GLN A 41 -2.68 10.22 -10.76
N VAL A 42 -2.62 9.02 -10.19
CA VAL A 42 -1.89 8.72 -8.94
C VAL A 42 -0.73 7.79 -9.28
N SER A 43 0.50 8.28 -9.11
CA SER A 43 1.72 7.47 -9.24
C SER A 43 2.17 7.06 -7.84
N VAL A 44 2.08 5.76 -7.57
CA VAL A 44 2.52 5.17 -6.31
C VAL A 44 3.95 4.66 -6.50
N LYS A 45 4.90 5.41 -5.94
CA LYS A 45 6.34 5.14 -6.09
C LYS A 45 6.87 4.15 -5.06
N ASP A 46 6.37 4.24 -3.83
CA ASP A 46 6.79 3.37 -2.74
C ASP A 46 5.62 3.03 -1.82
N ALA A 47 5.80 2.01 -0.97
CA ALA A 47 4.82 1.62 0.03
C ALA A 47 5.51 1.41 1.38
N VAL A 48 4.81 1.74 2.46
CA VAL A 48 5.27 1.51 3.83
C VAL A 48 4.35 0.49 4.51
N PRO A 49 4.81 -0.75 4.72
CA PRO A 49 4.14 -1.72 5.57
C PRO A 49 3.97 -1.21 7.00
N LEU A 50 2.73 -1.17 7.49
CA LEU A 50 2.44 -0.69 8.82
C LEU A 50 2.17 -1.84 9.78
N PHE A 51 1.01 -2.48 9.66
CA PHE A 51 0.53 -3.37 10.70
C PHE A 51 0.05 -4.69 10.09
N HIS A 52 0.36 -5.77 10.80
CA HIS A 52 -0.20 -7.11 10.60
C HIS A 52 -1.01 -7.58 11.82
N THR A 53 -1.03 -6.76 12.88
CA THR A 53 -1.87 -6.93 14.06
C THR A 53 -3.04 -5.93 14.08
N SER A 54 -3.76 -5.83 15.19
CA SER A 54 -4.84 -4.85 15.31
C SER A 54 -4.30 -3.41 15.25
N THR A 55 -4.67 -2.67 14.22
CA THR A 55 -4.31 -1.25 14.08
C THR A 55 -5.02 -0.40 15.13
N LEU A 56 -4.25 0.12 16.08
CA LEU A 56 -4.73 1.05 17.10
C LEU A 56 -4.43 2.50 16.67
N ALA A 57 -5.37 3.40 16.91
CA ALA A 57 -5.26 4.80 16.50
C ALA A 57 -3.95 5.49 16.93
N PRO A 58 -3.44 5.34 18.18
CA PRO A 58 -2.20 5.98 18.58
C PRO A 58 -0.97 5.51 17.78
N LEU A 59 -0.93 4.22 17.43
CA LEU A 59 0.15 3.65 16.65
C LEU A 59 0.07 4.12 15.21
N LEU A 60 -1.13 4.14 14.63
CA LEU A 60 -1.37 4.66 13.28
C LEU A 60 -0.99 6.13 13.15
N GLU A 61 -1.36 6.97 14.11
CA GLU A 61 -1.01 8.40 14.13
C GLU A 61 0.50 8.61 14.25
N THR A 62 1.17 7.84 15.11
CA THR A 62 2.63 7.88 15.26
C THR A 62 3.32 7.46 13.97
N SER A 63 2.88 6.35 13.37
CA SER A 63 3.39 5.86 12.10
C SER A 63 3.17 6.86 10.97
N ALA A 64 2.01 7.53 10.91
CA ALA A 64 1.74 8.56 9.91
C ALA A 64 2.75 9.72 10.00
N VAL A 65 3.06 10.21 11.20
CA VAL A 65 4.07 11.27 11.40
C VAL A 65 5.47 10.80 10.97
N MET A 66 5.86 9.56 11.31
CA MET A 66 7.16 9.01 10.92
C MET A 66 7.29 8.84 9.40
N VAL A 67 6.23 8.36 8.76
CA VAL A 67 6.16 8.14 7.32
C VAL A 67 6.15 9.47 6.57
N ASP A 68 5.39 10.45 7.03
CA ASP A 68 5.34 11.79 6.43
C ASP A 68 6.72 12.47 6.46
N ALA A 69 7.39 12.44 7.62
CA ALA A 69 8.75 12.96 7.76
C ALA A 69 9.77 12.23 6.86
N HIS A 70 9.59 10.93 6.64
CA HIS A 70 10.45 10.16 5.73
C HIS A 70 10.19 10.51 4.27
N ALA A 71 8.91 10.52 3.85
CA ALA A 71 8.50 10.80 2.48
C ALA A 71 8.97 12.20 2.03
N ALA A 72 8.82 13.19 2.91
CA ALA A 72 9.23 14.57 2.65
C ALA A 72 10.72 14.71 2.31
N ARG A 73 11.59 13.83 2.85
CA ARG A 73 13.03 13.84 2.54
C ARG A 73 13.36 13.48 1.09
N SER A 74 12.45 12.77 0.43
CA SER A 74 12.59 12.33 -0.96
C SER A 74 11.64 13.10 -1.90
N GLY A 75 11.00 14.17 -1.43
CA GLY A 75 10.01 14.92 -2.20
C GLY A 75 8.71 14.15 -2.45
N LEU A 76 8.44 13.11 -1.67
CA LEU A 76 7.22 12.30 -1.73
C LEU A 76 6.25 12.72 -0.62
N CYS A 77 4.99 12.33 -0.77
CA CYS A 77 3.96 12.45 0.26
C CYS A 77 3.10 11.19 0.31
N ILE A 78 2.27 11.08 1.36
CA ILE A 78 1.28 10.01 1.46
C ILE A 78 0.16 10.28 0.45
N VAL A 79 0.07 9.45 -0.57
CA VAL A 79 -0.93 9.53 -1.66
C VAL A 79 -2.04 8.49 -1.50
N GLY A 80 -1.99 7.66 -0.46
CA GLY A 80 -2.95 6.60 -0.31
C GLY A 80 -2.69 5.64 0.82
N PHE A 81 -3.52 4.61 0.84
CA PHE A 81 -3.47 3.51 1.80
C PHE A 81 -3.64 2.20 1.07
N TYR A 82 -3.10 1.11 1.62
CA TYR A 82 -3.41 -0.23 1.15
C TYR A 82 -3.92 -1.12 2.27
N GLN A 83 -4.68 -2.13 1.89
CA GLN A 83 -5.22 -3.13 2.80
C GLN A 83 -5.28 -4.50 2.12
N ALA A 84 -4.98 -5.54 2.87
CA ALA A 84 -5.39 -6.90 2.56
C ALA A 84 -6.25 -7.43 3.71
N ASN A 85 -7.40 -8.01 3.40
CA ASN A 85 -8.32 -8.54 4.42
C ASN A 85 -7.90 -9.94 4.87
N GLN A 86 -8.22 -10.29 6.11
CA GLN A 86 -7.96 -11.62 6.63
C GLN A 86 -8.74 -12.72 5.88
N CYS A 87 -9.97 -12.42 5.43
CA CYS A 87 -10.78 -13.38 4.69
C CYS A 87 -10.45 -13.35 3.19
N LEU A 88 -10.11 -14.51 2.61
CA LEU A 88 -9.72 -14.64 1.21
C LEU A 88 -10.78 -14.15 0.21
N ASP A 89 -12.07 -14.28 0.56
CA ASP A 89 -13.20 -13.87 -0.27
C ASP A 89 -13.55 -12.38 -0.12
N ASP A 90 -13.06 -11.73 0.94
CA ASP A 90 -13.38 -10.34 1.23
C ASP A 90 -12.36 -9.41 0.61
N ASN A 91 -12.75 -8.69 -0.44
CA ASN A 91 -11.93 -7.67 -1.09
C ASN A 91 -12.59 -6.29 -1.01
N ALA A 92 -13.47 -6.09 -0.03
CA ALA A 92 -14.11 -4.80 0.19
C ALA A 92 -13.22 -3.89 1.04
N PRO A 93 -13.23 -2.56 0.80
CA PRO A 93 -12.65 -1.58 1.71
C PRO A 93 -13.21 -1.72 3.13
N GLY A 94 -12.32 -1.84 4.12
CA GLY A 94 -12.71 -1.86 5.53
C GLY A 94 -13.08 -0.48 6.08
N ALA A 95 -13.71 -0.45 7.26
CA ALA A 95 -14.04 0.81 7.95
C ALA A 95 -12.79 1.63 8.29
N LEU A 96 -11.71 0.97 8.75
CA LEU A 96 -10.43 1.62 9.03
C LEU A 96 -9.84 2.27 7.77
N ALA A 97 -9.70 1.52 6.68
CA ALA A 97 -9.20 2.09 5.42
C ALA A 97 -10.04 3.27 4.94
N THR A 98 -11.37 3.18 5.04
CA THR A 98 -12.26 4.27 4.66
C THR A 98 -12.00 5.54 5.48
N GLU A 99 -11.78 5.40 6.79
CA GLU A 99 -11.51 6.54 7.67
C GLU A 99 -10.11 7.13 7.46
N VAL A 100 -9.10 6.27 7.26
CA VAL A 100 -7.75 6.72 6.91
C VAL A 100 -7.78 7.49 5.60
N MET A 101 -8.51 7.00 4.60
CA MET A 101 -8.67 7.71 3.35
C MET A 101 -9.42 9.04 3.51
N ASN A 102 -10.49 9.10 4.33
CA ASN A 102 -11.14 10.38 4.70
C ASN A 102 -10.11 11.38 5.23
N LYS A 103 -9.17 10.91 6.05
CA LYS A 103 -8.13 11.77 6.59
C LYS A 103 -7.14 12.22 5.52
N ILE A 104 -6.64 11.30 4.69
CA ILE A 104 -5.70 11.60 3.59
C ILE A 104 -6.33 12.62 2.62
N ASP A 105 -7.56 12.39 2.18
CA ASP A 105 -8.29 13.29 1.28
C ASP A 105 -8.50 14.71 1.87
N SER A 106 -8.58 14.83 3.20
CA SER A 106 -8.74 16.12 3.87
C SER A 106 -7.43 16.92 3.97
N THR A 107 -6.28 16.27 3.83
CA THR A 107 -4.96 16.86 4.02
C THR A 107 -4.14 16.96 2.73
N HIS A 108 -4.35 16.03 1.80
CA HIS A 108 -3.66 15.95 0.52
C HIS A 108 -4.45 16.72 -0.55
N ALA A 109 -3.78 17.57 -1.33
CA ALA A 109 -4.43 18.40 -2.35
C ALA A 109 -4.75 17.64 -3.64
N GLY A 110 -4.06 16.52 -3.90
CA GLY A 110 -4.20 15.70 -5.10
C GLY A 110 -5.20 14.54 -4.96
N PRO A 111 -5.37 13.75 -6.03
CA PRO A 111 -6.11 12.50 -5.95
C PRO A 111 -5.40 11.51 -5.02
N SER A 112 -6.16 10.83 -4.15
CA SER A 112 -5.66 9.76 -3.31
C SER A 112 -6.21 8.39 -3.74
N VAL A 113 -5.53 7.31 -3.36
CA VAL A 113 -5.94 5.94 -3.72
C VAL A 113 -5.93 4.98 -2.54
N LEU A 114 -6.94 4.12 -2.49
CA LEU A 114 -6.95 2.92 -1.67
C LEU A 114 -6.66 1.70 -2.55
N VAL A 115 -5.60 0.97 -2.26
CA VAL A 115 -5.27 -0.30 -2.92
C VAL A 115 -5.72 -1.47 -2.05
N VAL A 116 -6.58 -2.33 -2.58
CA VAL A 116 -7.02 -3.56 -1.92
C VAL A 116 -6.34 -4.76 -2.58
N ILE A 117 -5.64 -5.55 -1.77
CA ILE A 117 -4.93 -6.76 -2.19
C ILE A 117 -5.87 -7.96 -2.04
N SER A 118 -5.88 -8.81 -3.07
CA SER A 118 -6.59 -10.07 -3.08
C SER A 118 -5.69 -11.21 -2.65
N ASN A 119 -5.90 -11.67 -1.42
CA ASN A 119 -5.10 -12.75 -0.83
C ASN A 119 -5.20 -14.08 -1.59
N LYS A 120 -6.28 -14.30 -2.36
CA LYS A 120 -6.41 -15.46 -3.27
C LYS A 120 -5.40 -15.49 -4.40
N ARG A 121 -4.88 -14.31 -4.78
CA ARG A 121 -4.02 -14.12 -5.94
C ARG A 121 -2.55 -13.91 -5.56
N LEU A 122 -2.20 -14.09 -4.28
CA LEU A 122 -0.80 -14.03 -3.83
C LEU A 122 0.07 -15.13 -4.44
N GLU A 123 -0.52 -16.29 -4.76
CA GLU A 123 0.19 -17.44 -5.37
C GLU A 123 0.10 -17.48 -6.90
N THR A 124 -0.77 -16.66 -7.52
CA THR A 124 -1.04 -16.71 -8.96
C THR A 124 -0.72 -15.36 -9.62
N ALA A 125 0.49 -15.25 -10.15
CA ALA A 125 1.03 -14.04 -10.78
C ALA A 125 0.37 -13.62 -12.12
N GLY A 126 -0.69 -14.32 -12.56
CA GLY A 126 -1.29 -14.11 -13.88
C GLY A 126 -2.30 -12.96 -13.95
N ASP A 127 -3.00 -12.67 -12.86
CA ASP A 127 -3.97 -11.59 -12.80
C ASP A 127 -3.54 -10.56 -11.75
N SER A 128 -3.74 -9.26 -12.01
CA SER A 128 -3.48 -8.22 -11.02
C SER A 128 -4.20 -8.56 -9.71
N ALA A 129 -3.41 -8.88 -8.68
CA ALA A 129 -3.88 -9.20 -7.34
C ALA A 129 -4.39 -7.95 -6.61
N VAL A 130 -4.29 -6.77 -7.22
CA VAL A 130 -4.62 -5.49 -6.61
C VAL A 130 -5.80 -4.82 -7.32
N SER A 131 -6.66 -4.19 -6.54
CA SER A 131 -7.74 -3.33 -7.02
C SER A 131 -7.58 -1.93 -6.43
N ALA A 132 -7.79 -0.89 -7.22
CA ALA A 132 -7.80 0.48 -6.72
C ALA A 132 -9.21 0.98 -6.46
N TYR A 133 -9.32 1.81 -5.45
CA TYR A 133 -10.50 2.57 -5.10
C TYR A 133 -10.09 4.02 -4.91
N GLY A 134 -10.96 4.93 -5.30
CA GLY A 134 -10.84 6.32 -4.88
C GLY A 134 -12.17 7.01 -5.03
N ARG A 135 -12.15 8.32 -4.89
CA ARG A 135 -13.39 9.10 -4.83
C ARG A 135 -13.84 9.54 -6.20
N ASP A 136 -15.13 9.37 -6.42
CA ASP A 136 -15.82 10.05 -7.51
C ASP A 136 -16.09 11.53 -7.16
N SER A 137 -16.65 12.27 -8.12
CA SER A 137 -17.05 13.67 -7.92
C SER A 137 -18.11 13.87 -6.83
N ASN A 138 -18.77 12.80 -6.37
CA ASN A 138 -19.77 12.83 -5.31
C ASN A 138 -19.17 12.41 -3.95
N ASN A 139 -17.84 12.37 -3.86
CA ASN A 139 -17.11 11.98 -2.66
C ASN A 139 -17.38 10.53 -2.21
N SER A 140 -17.88 9.68 -3.10
CA SER A 140 -18.18 8.28 -2.83
C SER A 140 -17.00 7.40 -3.23
N PHE A 141 -16.60 6.50 -2.32
CA PHE A 141 -15.60 5.48 -2.58
C PHE A 141 -16.11 4.50 -3.63
N ARG A 142 -15.56 4.56 -4.85
CA ARG A 142 -15.92 3.65 -5.95
C ARG A 142 -14.70 2.85 -6.38
N LYS A 143 -14.97 1.62 -6.81
CA LYS A 143 -13.95 0.77 -7.43
C LYS A 143 -13.52 1.41 -8.75
N HIS A 144 -12.23 1.72 -8.86
CA HIS A 144 -11.59 2.11 -10.11
C HIS A 144 -10.90 0.85 -10.64
N VAL A 145 -11.51 0.25 -11.66
CA VAL A 145 -11.14 -1.07 -12.15
C VAL A 145 -9.97 -0.89 -13.12
N GLU A 146 -8.77 -1.17 -12.60
CA GLU A 146 -7.48 -1.45 -13.24
C GLU A 146 -6.36 -0.60 -12.62
N VAL A 147 -5.50 -1.27 -11.86
CA VAL A 147 -4.20 -0.75 -11.43
C VAL A 147 -3.21 -1.16 -12.50
N GLU A 148 -2.53 -0.18 -13.08
CA GLU A 148 -1.41 -0.46 -13.97
C GLU A 148 -0.21 -0.86 -13.11
N VAL A 149 0.17 -2.13 -13.22
CA VAL A 149 1.39 -2.68 -12.64
C VAL A 149 2.24 -3.18 -13.80
N ALA A 150 3.51 -2.75 -13.85
CA ALA A 150 4.45 -3.22 -14.86
C ALA A 150 4.63 -4.74 -14.76
N ALA A 151 4.71 -5.43 -15.90
CA ALA A 151 4.92 -6.89 -15.93
C ALA A 151 6.24 -7.29 -15.26
N GLU A 152 7.22 -6.39 -15.30
CA GLU A 152 8.52 -6.49 -14.62
C GLU A 152 8.35 -6.55 -13.11
N ALA A 153 7.47 -5.73 -12.52
CA ALA A 153 7.20 -5.74 -11.08
C ALA A 153 6.54 -7.05 -10.62
N VAL A 154 5.65 -7.62 -11.44
CA VAL A 154 5.04 -8.93 -11.17
C VAL A 154 6.11 -10.03 -11.16
N LYS A 155 7.01 -10.04 -12.16
CA LYS A 155 8.13 -11.00 -12.20
C LYS A 155 9.11 -10.81 -11.05
N ALA A 156 9.40 -9.56 -10.68
CA ALA A 156 10.24 -9.25 -9.53
C ALA A 156 9.62 -9.81 -8.25
N PHE A 157 8.30 -9.70 -8.08
CA PHE A 157 7.59 -10.29 -6.94
C PHE A 157 7.68 -11.81 -6.92
N GLU A 158 7.47 -12.49 -8.07
CA GLU A 158 7.64 -13.94 -8.16
C GLU A 158 9.04 -14.39 -7.75
N SER A 159 10.08 -13.69 -8.22
CA SER A 159 11.46 -13.97 -7.85
C SER A 159 11.70 -13.72 -6.36
N ALA A 160 11.21 -12.61 -5.83
CA ALA A 160 11.36 -12.26 -4.43
C ALA A 160 10.71 -13.29 -3.50
N LEU A 161 9.54 -13.83 -3.88
CA LEU A 161 8.84 -14.88 -3.15
C LEU A 161 9.58 -16.22 -3.22
N ALA A 162 10.14 -16.58 -4.38
CA ALA A 162 10.97 -17.77 -4.52
C ALA A 162 12.22 -17.70 -3.62
N ASP A 163 12.79 -16.51 -3.45
CA ASP A 163 13.94 -16.23 -2.59
C ASP A 163 13.57 -16.03 -1.10
N LYS A 164 12.29 -16.17 -0.73
CA LYS A 164 11.77 -15.95 0.63
C LYS A 164 12.05 -14.55 1.17
N THR A 165 11.98 -13.54 0.31
CA THR A 165 12.27 -12.14 0.64
C THR A 165 11.23 -11.56 1.59
N GLU A 166 10.01 -12.10 1.62
CA GLU A 166 8.96 -11.72 2.57
C GLU A 166 9.43 -11.87 4.02
N GLY A 167 10.28 -12.85 4.34
CA GLY A 167 10.84 -13.02 5.68
C GLY A 167 11.78 -11.89 6.12
N ARG A 168 12.29 -11.08 5.17
CA ARG A 168 13.19 -9.95 5.42
C ARG A 168 12.48 -8.60 5.46
N LEU A 169 11.22 -8.53 5.00
CA LEU A 169 10.41 -7.32 5.07
C LEU A 169 10.14 -6.99 6.54
N VAL A 170 10.29 -5.72 6.91
CA VAL A 170 9.97 -5.19 8.23
C VAL A 170 8.77 -4.26 8.10
N ASP A 171 7.75 -4.47 8.92
CA ASP A 171 6.65 -3.50 9.05
C ASP A 171 6.79 -2.62 10.31
N MET A 172 5.83 -1.72 10.53
CA MET A 172 5.86 -0.84 11.71
C MET A 172 5.59 -1.58 13.01
N ASP A 173 4.76 -2.64 13.03
CA ASP A 173 4.59 -3.48 14.22
C ASP A 173 5.97 -4.02 14.68
N GLU A 174 6.75 -4.59 13.76
CA GLU A 174 8.08 -5.10 14.08
C GLU A 174 9.09 -4.01 14.48
N HIS A 175 9.02 -2.84 13.85
CA HIS A 175 9.90 -1.72 14.21
C HIS A 175 9.58 -1.14 15.59
N LEU A 176 8.31 -1.08 15.95
CA LEU A 176 7.88 -0.59 17.26
C LEU A 176 8.26 -1.56 18.38
N ASP A 177 8.33 -2.87 18.08
CA ASP A 177 8.87 -3.89 18.98
C ASP A 177 10.40 -3.83 19.07
N ASP A 178 11.11 -3.60 17.95
CA ASP A 178 12.56 -3.44 17.90
C ASP A 178 12.97 -2.34 16.91
N VAL A 179 13.37 -1.19 17.47
CA VAL A 179 13.76 0.02 16.71
C VAL A 179 14.99 -0.18 15.81
N GLN A 180 15.75 -1.28 15.96
CA GLN A 180 16.84 -1.62 15.07
C GLN A 180 16.35 -2.18 13.73
N LYS A 181 15.11 -2.67 13.65
CA LYS A 181 14.51 -3.17 12.41
C LYS A 181 14.05 -1.99 11.55
N ASP A 182 14.55 -1.91 10.32
CA ASP A 182 14.29 -0.76 9.44
C ASP A 182 13.03 -0.94 8.58
N TRP A 183 11.92 -0.34 9.01
CA TRP A 183 10.63 -0.34 8.30
C TRP A 183 10.67 0.29 6.90
N ARG A 184 11.72 1.05 6.55
CA ARG A 184 11.87 1.66 5.21
C ARG A 184 12.23 0.62 4.15
N ASN A 185 12.75 -0.54 4.57
CA ASN A 185 13.09 -1.67 3.71
C ASN A 185 13.98 -1.30 2.49
N PRO A 186 15.15 -0.64 2.67
CA PRO A 186 15.97 -0.16 1.56
C PRO A 186 16.56 -1.26 0.66
N GLY A 187 16.48 -2.54 1.07
CA GLY A 187 17.03 -3.69 0.33
C GLY A 187 15.99 -4.57 -0.37
N ILE A 188 14.71 -4.20 -0.38
CA ILE A 188 13.63 -4.99 -1.00
C ILE A 188 13.32 -4.55 -2.43
N ALA A 189 13.53 -3.27 -2.74
CA ALA A 189 13.45 -2.76 -4.10
C ALA A 189 14.77 -2.08 -4.44
N SER A 190 15.36 -2.40 -5.59
CA SER A 190 16.45 -1.61 -6.15
C SER A 190 15.91 -0.27 -6.60
N ALA A 191 16.41 0.82 -6.00
CA ALA A 191 16.16 2.19 -6.44
C ALA A 191 16.71 2.44 -7.85
#